data_AF-A0A839N5M1-F1
#
_entry.id   AF-A0A839N5M1-F1
#
_cell.length_a   1.000
_cell.length_b   1.000
_cell.length_c   1.000
_cell.angle_alpha   90.00
_cell.angle_beta   90.00
_cell.angle_gamma   90.00
#
_symmetry.space_group_name_H-M   'P 1'
#
loop_
_entity.id
_entity.type
_entity.pdbx_description
1 polymer ?
#
loop_
_entity_poly.entity_id
_entity_poly.type
_entity_poly.pdbx_seq_one_letter_code
_entity_poly.pdbx_strand_id
1 'polypeptide(L)'
;MPLTDREIEELTLAERLALVHRLRHGEVVDAVRAPVVRKARRGRAVALTVTAVATALLVPWTAYLALSLPEHYESHAWRLTWVGFDVLLMVLLGLTAFFAWRKRMLVVLTSFAAGVLLLADAWFDVTTADRDSVHLSVASAIVVEIPLAIFLMGMAIGISWRVARLLNALTGDGPTGRWRMPINAQVMSEGDDRHGPRQGVDITNGK
;
A
#
# COMPACT_ATOMS: atom_id res chain seq x y z
N MET A 1 12.25 1.60 -37.18
CA MET A 1 13.47 2.35 -36.81
C MET A 1 13.12 3.15 -35.56
N PRO A 2 13.88 3.03 -34.44
CA PRO A 2 13.63 3.87 -33.27
C PRO A 2 13.91 5.34 -33.62
N LEU A 3 13.09 6.27 -33.11
CA LEU A 3 13.33 7.71 -33.22
C LEU A 3 14.61 8.06 -32.44
N THR A 4 15.47 8.88 -33.03
CA THR A 4 16.68 9.40 -32.39
C THR A 4 16.35 10.59 -31.49
N ASP A 5 17.16 10.83 -30.45
CA ASP A 5 16.92 11.93 -29.50
C ASP A 5 16.86 13.30 -30.18
N ARG A 6 17.66 13.49 -31.25
CA ARG A 6 17.64 14.68 -32.10
C ARG A 6 16.32 14.90 -32.82
N GLU A 7 15.75 13.84 -33.40
CA GLU A 7 14.44 13.91 -34.05
C GLU A 7 13.34 14.25 -33.04
N ILE A 8 13.46 13.78 -31.79
CA ILE A 8 12.53 14.14 -30.71
C ILE A 8 12.68 15.61 -30.32
N GLU A 9 13.90 16.13 -30.29
CA GLU A 9 14.17 17.55 -30.02
C GLU A 9 13.55 18.46 -31.09
N GLU A 10 13.55 18.02 -32.35
CA GLU A 10 12.98 18.75 -33.49
C GLU A 10 11.44 18.74 -33.53
N LEU A 11 10.78 17.79 -32.83
CA LEU A 11 9.31 17.73 -32.78
C LEU A 11 8.72 18.96 -32.08
N THR A 12 7.70 19.54 -32.70
CA THR A 12 6.88 20.58 -32.08
C THR A 12 6.14 20.03 -30.85
N LEU A 13 5.75 20.90 -29.91
CA LEU A 13 5.02 20.49 -28.70
C LEU A 13 3.73 19.71 -29.01
N ALA A 14 3.02 20.09 -30.08
CA ALA A 14 1.79 19.42 -30.51
C ALA A 14 2.07 17.99 -30.98
N GLU A 15 3.13 17.78 -31.76
CA GLU A 15 3.54 16.46 -32.24
C GLU A 15 4.04 15.58 -31.09
N ARG A 16 4.80 16.15 -30.14
CA ARG A 16 5.21 15.44 -28.93
C ARG A 16 4.02 14.97 -28.10
N LEU A 17 3.02 15.82 -27.89
CA LEU A 17 1.81 15.45 -27.15
C LEU A 17 0.98 14.40 -27.89
N ALA A 18 0.86 14.49 -29.22
CA ALA A 18 0.18 13.48 -30.03
C ALA A 18 0.91 12.13 -29.98
N LEU A 19 2.25 12.13 -30.02
CA LEU A 19 3.07 10.94 -29.88
C LEU A 19 2.89 10.31 -28.49
N VAL A 20 2.99 11.10 -27.41
CA VAL A 20 2.75 10.64 -26.03
C VAL A 20 1.36 10.05 -25.88
N HIS A 21 0.33 10.69 -26.45
CA HIS A 21 -1.03 10.18 -26.42
C HIS A 21 -1.15 8.83 -27.13
N ARG A 22 -0.56 8.67 -28.32
CA ARG A 22 -0.53 7.39 -29.05
C ARG A 22 0.23 6.31 -28.31
N LEU A 23 1.40 6.62 -27.74
CA LEU A 23 2.21 5.66 -26.98
C LEU A 23 1.48 5.19 -25.73
N ARG A 24 0.72 6.06 -25.05
CA ARG A 24 -0.11 5.69 -23.88
C ARG A 24 -1.25 4.73 -24.18
N HIS A 25 -1.71 4.67 -25.43
CA HIS A 25 -2.77 3.79 -25.92
C HIS A 25 -2.23 2.71 -26.86
N GLY A 26 -0.91 2.46 -26.83
CA GLY A 26 -0.29 1.43 -27.66
C GLY A 26 -0.58 0.03 -27.13
N GLU A 27 -0.74 -0.93 -28.05
CA GLU A 27 -1.03 -2.34 -27.74
C GLU A 27 -0.04 -2.95 -26.74
N VAL A 28 1.24 -2.57 -26.81
CA VAL A 28 2.30 -3.01 -25.90
C VAL A 28 2.03 -2.56 -24.46
N VAL A 29 1.66 -1.28 -24.26
CA VAL A 29 1.36 -0.71 -22.94
C VAL A 29 0.11 -1.36 -22.35
N ASP A 30 -0.90 -1.59 -23.18
CA ASP A 30 -2.14 -2.24 -22.76
C ASP A 30 -1.94 -3.72 -22.43
N ALA A 31 -1.11 -4.44 -23.20
CA ALA A 31 -0.74 -5.82 -22.92
C ALA A 31 -0.02 -5.97 -21.58
N VAL A 32 0.88 -5.05 -21.23
CA VAL A 32 1.57 -5.02 -19.92
C VAL A 32 0.60 -4.66 -18.78
N ARG A 33 -0.33 -3.73 -19.02
CA ARG A 33 -1.29 -3.26 -18.01
C ARG A 33 -2.41 -4.27 -17.71
N ALA A 34 -2.90 -5.00 -18.72
CA ALA A 34 -4.03 -5.92 -18.61
C ALA A 34 -3.95 -6.93 -17.44
N PRO A 35 -2.85 -7.70 -17.25
CA PRO A 35 -2.74 -8.64 -16.14
C PRO A 35 -2.73 -7.94 -14.77
N VAL A 36 -2.09 -6.76 -14.68
CA VAL A 36 -2.03 -5.94 -13.45
C VAL A 36 -3.43 -5.47 -13.06
N VAL A 37 -4.22 -4.99 -14.03
CA VAL A 37 -5.59 -4.50 -13.80
C VAL A 37 -6.53 -5.63 -13.41
N ARG A 38 -6.48 -6.81 -14.06
CA ARG A 38 -7.27 -7.98 -13.67
C ARG A 38 -6.97 -8.43 -12.24
N LYS A 39 -5.68 -8.53 -11.89
CA LYS A 39 -5.25 -8.93 -10.55
C LYS A 39 -5.64 -7.88 -9.50
N ALA A 40 -5.58 -6.59 -9.85
CA ALA A 40 -6.05 -5.51 -8.98
C ALA A 40 -7.56 -5.56 -8.73
N ARG A 41 -8.38 -5.82 -9.76
CA ARG A 41 -9.84 -5.98 -9.60
C ARG A 41 -10.18 -7.16 -8.70
N ARG A 42 -9.56 -8.33 -8.92
CA ARG A 42 -9.79 -9.52 -8.08
C ARG A 42 -9.34 -9.28 -6.64
N GLY A 43 -8.15 -8.72 -6.45
CA GLY A 43 -7.63 -8.40 -5.12
C GLY A 43 -8.52 -7.42 -4.36
N ARG A 44 -9.10 -6.43 -5.05
CA ARG A 44 -10.07 -5.49 -4.47
C ARG A 44 -11.37 -6.17 -4.05
N ALA A 45 -11.93 -7.04 -4.90
CA ALA A 45 -13.16 -7.75 -4.55
C ALA A 45 -12.93 -8.58 -3.27
N VAL A 46 -11.82 -9.33 -3.22
CA VAL A 46 -11.42 -10.07 -2.02
C VAL A 46 -11.21 -9.14 -0.83
N ALA A 47 -10.52 -8.01 -0.99
CA ALA A 47 -10.30 -7.04 0.07
C ALA A 47 -11.62 -6.53 0.68
N LEU A 48 -12.58 -6.16 -0.17
CA LEU A 48 -13.90 -5.69 0.27
C LEU A 48 -14.67 -6.78 1.00
N THR A 49 -14.68 -8.01 0.46
CA THR A 49 -15.36 -9.15 1.11
C THR A 49 -14.72 -9.46 2.46
N VAL A 50 -13.40 -9.57 2.52
CA VAL A 50 -12.65 -9.90 3.73
C VAL A 50 -12.82 -8.82 4.80
N THR A 51 -12.67 -7.54 4.45
CA THR A 51 -12.84 -6.44 5.42
C THR A 51 -14.29 -6.32 5.91
N ALA A 52 -15.28 -6.54 5.03
CA ALA A 52 -16.69 -6.54 5.43
C ALA A 52 -17.02 -7.70 6.37
N VAL A 53 -16.57 -8.92 6.06
CA VAL A 53 -16.78 -10.10 6.91
C VAL A 53 -16.08 -9.93 8.24
N ALA A 54 -14.81 -9.49 8.25
CA ALA A 54 -14.07 -9.24 9.48
C ALA A 54 -14.77 -8.21 10.38
N THR A 55 -15.22 -7.09 9.81
CA THR A 55 -15.96 -6.07 10.57
C THR A 55 -17.26 -6.64 11.13
N ALA A 56 -18.01 -7.43 10.35
CA ALA A 56 -19.26 -8.02 10.78
C ALA A 56 -19.10 -9.08 11.88
N LEU A 57 -17.95 -9.79 11.93
CA LEU A 57 -17.63 -10.75 12.99
C LEU A 57 -17.09 -10.06 14.26
N LEU A 58 -16.35 -8.96 14.10
CA LEU A 58 -15.83 -8.16 15.21
C LEU A 58 -16.95 -7.49 16.03
N VAL A 59 -18.00 -6.96 15.39
CA VAL A 59 -19.08 -6.25 16.09
C VAL A 59 -19.79 -7.10 17.17
N PRO A 60 -20.22 -8.34 16.92
CA PRO A 60 -20.84 -9.18 17.95
C PRO A 60 -19.84 -9.67 18.99
N TRP A 61 -18.60 -9.94 18.61
CA TRP A 61 -17.56 -10.43 19.52
C TRP A 61 -17.15 -9.39 20.56
N THR A 62 -16.92 -8.16 20.10
CA THR A 62 -16.63 -6.99 20.96
C THR A 62 -17.79 -6.70 21.91
N ALA A 63 -19.04 -6.78 21.43
CA ALA A 63 -20.22 -6.66 22.28
C ALA A 63 -20.32 -7.79 23.32
N TYR A 64 -19.99 -9.03 22.94
CA TYR A 64 -19.96 -10.16 23.88
C TYR A 64 -18.90 -9.99 24.96
N LEU A 65 -17.66 -9.62 24.60
CA LEU A 65 -16.57 -9.35 25.56
C LEU A 65 -16.92 -8.19 26.51
N ALA A 66 -17.50 -7.11 25.99
CA ALA A 66 -17.93 -5.98 26.80
C ALA A 66 -19.01 -6.33 27.84
N LEU A 67 -19.81 -7.37 27.56
CA LEU A 67 -20.87 -7.87 28.45
C LEU A 67 -20.40 -9.01 29.37
N SER A 68 -19.35 -9.74 28.99
CA SER A 68 -18.86 -10.92 29.71
C SER A 68 -17.65 -10.62 30.63
N LEU A 69 -17.02 -9.44 30.51
CA LEU A 69 -16.01 -9.00 31.46
C LEU A 69 -16.63 -8.70 32.84
N PRO A 70 -16.20 -9.36 33.93
CA PRO A 70 -16.69 -9.09 35.27
C PRO A 70 -16.42 -7.63 35.66
N GLU A 71 -17.41 -6.92 36.22
CA GLU A 71 -17.31 -5.54 36.71
C GLU A 71 -16.30 -5.34 37.87
N HIS A 72 -15.50 -6.36 38.21
CA HIS A 72 -14.73 -6.44 39.46
C HIS A 72 -13.23 -6.11 39.29
N TYR A 73 -12.83 -5.46 38.20
CA TYR A 73 -11.53 -4.79 38.11
C TYR A 73 -11.70 -3.27 38.04
N GLU A 74 -12.08 -2.67 39.18
CA GLU A 74 -11.74 -1.34 39.73
C GLU A 74 -11.62 -0.08 38.84
N SER A 75 -11.90 -0.06 37.53
CA SER A 75 -12.00 1.21 36.80
C SER A 75 -12.89 1.13 35.56
N HIS A 76 -13.85 2.07 35.48
CA HIS A 76 -14.58 2.38 34.25
C HIS A 76 -13.67 2.63 33.02
N ALA A 77 -12.39 2.95 33.25
CA ALA A 77 -11.39 3.18 32.21
C ALA A 77 -11.06 1.92 31.39
N TRP A 78 -11.17 0.71 31.97
CA TRP A 78 -10.83 -0.52 31.24
C TRP A 78 -11.80 -0.78 30.09
N ARG A 79 -13.11 -0.82 30.36
CA ARG A 79 -14.14 -1.00 29.32
C ARG A 79 -14.10 0.10 28.26
N LEU A 80 -13.80 1.35 28.65
CA LEU A 80 -13.67 2.47 27.72
C LEU A 80 -12.47 2.30 26.77
N THR A 81 -11.35 1.77 27.27
CA THR A 81 -10.14 1.52 26.47
C THR A 81 -10.39 0.45 25.41
N TRP A 82 -11.06 -0.64 25.78
CA TRP A 82 -11.43 -1.71 24.85
C TRP A 82 -12.40 -1.23 23.76
N VAL A 83 -13.50 -0.58 24.13
CA VAL A 83 -14.46 -0.05 23.15
C VAL A 83 -13.81 1.00 22.24
N GLY A 84 -12.93 1.85 22.78
CA GLY A 84 -12.19 2.83 21.99
C GLY A 84 -11.24 2.20 20.96
N PHE A 85 -10.57 1.11 21.34
CA PHE A 85 -9.70 0.35 20.45
C PHE A 85 -10.51 -0.31 19.31
N ASP A 86 -11.63 -0.95 19.63
CA ASP A 86 -12.51 -1.60 18.65
C ASP A 86 -13.07 -0.59 17.64
N VAL A 87 -13.50 0.58 18.13
CA VAL A 87 -13.97 1.67 17.27
C VAL A 87 -12.85 2.14 16.33
N LEU A 88 -11.63 2.28 16.83
CA LEU A 88 -10.48 2.68 15.99
C LEU A 88 -10.19 1.62 14.91
N LEU A 89 -10.22 0.34 15.27
CA LEU A 89 -10.04 -0.77 14.33
C LEU A 89 -11.15 -0.79 13.27
N MET A 90 -12.42 -0.66 13.67
CA MET A 90 -13.56 -0.58 12.75
C MET A 90 -13.44 0.60 11.79
N VAL A 91 -13.03 1.78 12.29
CA VAL A 91 -12.79 2.96 11.45
C VAL A 91 -11.71 2.66 10.41
N LEU A 92 -10.61 2.03 10.78
CA LEU A 92 -9.52 1.72 9.85
C LEU A 92 -9.88 0.63 8.83
N LEU A 93 -10.65 -0.40 9.23
CA LEU A 93 -11.21 -1.38 8.30
C LEU A 93 -12.20 -0.73 7.33
N GLY A 94 -13.08 0.15 7.83
CA GLY A 94 -14.02 0.93 7.04
C GLY A 94 -13.33 1.87 6.04
N LEU A 95 -12.29 2.59 6.49
CA LEU A 95 -11.46 3.43 5.62
C LEU A 95 -10.72 2.59 4.57
N THR A 96 -10.24 1.41 4.94
CA THR A 96 -9.60 0.48 4.01
C THR A 96 -10.58 0.02 2.92
N ALA A 97 -11.79 -0.37 3.29
CA ALA A 97 -12.84 -0.71 2.34
C ALA A 97 -13.22 0.50 1.45
N PHE A 98 -13.37 1.69 2.04
CA PHE A 98 -13.70 2.91 1.33
C PHE A 98 -12.61 3.32 0.32
N PHE A 99 -11.33 3.28 0.70
CA PHE A 99 -10.23 3.60 -0.21
C PHE A 99 -10.00 2.51 -1.26
N ALA A 100 -10.24 1.24 -0.93
CA ALA A 100 -10.30 0.16 -1.90
C ALA A 100 -11.43 0.39 -2.93
N TRP A 101 -12.59 0.91 -2.49
CA TRP A 101 -13.67 1.31 -3.38
C TRP A 101 -13.28 2.52 -4.23
N ARG A 102 -12.76 3.59 -3.63
CA ARG A 102 -12.37 4.81 -4.35
C ARG A 102 -11.12 4.64 -5.22
N LYS A 103 -10.47 3.47 -5.19
CA LYS A 103 -9.22 3.17 -5.93
C LYS A 103 -8.10 4.15 -5.57
N ARG A 104 -8.03 4.55 -4.29
CA ARG A 104 -7.02 5.50 -3.80
C ARG A 104 -5.83 4.74 -3.22
N MET A 105 -4.63 5.29 -3.39
CA MET A 105 -3.39 4.71 -2.86
C MET A 105 -3.34 4.72 -1.32
N LEU A 106 -4.18 5.54 -0.67
CA LEU A 106 -4.38 5.55 0.78
C LEU A 106 -4.80 4.20 1.37
N VAL A 107 -5.34 3.28 0.55
CA VAL A 107 -5.65 1.91 0.98
C VAL A 107 -4.42 1.19 1.53
N VAL A 108 -3.21 1.51 1.04
CA VAL A 108 -1.96 0.93 1.52
C VAL A 108 -1.69 1.33 2.97
N LEU A 109 -1.91 2.61 3.29
CA LEU A 109 -1.69 3.14 4.64
C LEU A 109 -2.72 2.58 5.61
N THR A 110 -4.01 2.63 5.25
CA THR A 110 -5.08 2.19 6.14
C THR A 110 -5.09 0.69 6.33
N SER A 111 -4.78 -0.12 5.30
CA SER A 111 -4.73 -1.58 5.45
C SER A 111 -3.52 -2.02 6.27
N PHE A 112 -2.38 -1.33 6.15
CA PHE A 112 -1.23 -1.60 7.00
C PHE A 112 -1.52 -1.26 8.46
N ALA A 113 -2.10 -0.08 8.73
CA ALA A 113 -2.50 0.32 10.07
C ALA A 113 -3.54 -0.63 10.69
N ALA A 114 -4.56 -1.03 9.93
CA ALA A 114 -5.54 -2.03 10.36
C ALA A 114 -4.89 -3.39 10.66
N GLY A 115 -3.92 -3.83 9.86
CA GLY A 115 -3.17 -5.05 10.11
C GLY A 115 -2.33 -5.00 11.40
N VAL A 116 -1.70 -3.86 11.69
CA VAL A 116 -0.97 -3.66 12.96
C VAL A 116 -1.92 -3.69 14.15
N LEU A 117 -3.08 -3.04 14.05
CA LEU A 117 -4.09 -3.07 15.12
C LEU A 117 -4.62 -4.49 15.35
N LEU A 118 -4.86 -5.29 14.31
CA LEU A 118 -5.25 -6.70 14.48
C LEU A 118 -4.17 -7.56 15.16
N LEU A 119 -2.89 -7.25 14.96
CA LEU A 119 -1.82 -7.93 15.70
C LEU A 119 -1.79 -7.52 17.17
N ALA A 120 -2.06 -6.23 17.45
CA ALA A 120 -2.20 -5.74 18.82
C ALA A 120 -3.42 -6.37 19.50
N ASP A 121 -4.54 -6.50 18.78
CA ASP A 121 -5.78 -7.17 19.20
C ASP A 121 -5.51 -8.62 19.61
N ALA A 122 -4.91 -9.41 18.70
CA ALA A 122 -4.54 -10.80 18.98
C ALA A 122 -3.58 -10.93 20.18
N TRP A 123 -2.68 -9.98 20.37
CA TRP A 123 -1.81 -9.94 21.54
C TRP A 123 -2.60 -9.67 22.83
N PHE A 124 -3.52 -8.70 22.80
CA PHE A 124 -4.39 -8.38 23.94
C PHE A 124 -5.28 -9.56 24.32
N ASP A 125 -5.88 -10.23 23.34
CA ASP A 125 -6.72 -11.41 23.55
C ASP A 125 -5.95 -12.57 24.16
N VAL A 126 -4.71 -12.82 23.71
CA VAL A 126 -3.84 -13.86 24.30
C VAL A 126 -3.43 -13.52 25.73
N THR A 127 -3.17 -12.24 26.02
CA THR A 127 -2.70 -11.80 27.35
C THR A 127 -3.82 -11.62 28.39
N THR A 128 -5.07 -11.48 27.96
CA THR A 128 -6.24 -11.25 28.84
C THR A 128 -7.09 -12.51 29.06
N ALA A 129 -6.75 -13.63 28.41
CA ALA A 129 -7.53 -14.87 28.50
C ALA A 129 -7.46 -15.57 29.87
N ASP A 130 -8.63 -15.92 30.41
CA ASP A 130 -8.79 -16.52 31.74
C ASP A 130 -8.84 -18.07 31.71
N ARG A 131 -8.08 -18.74 32.60
CA ARG A 131 -7.55 -20.13 32.45
C ARG A 131 -8.54 -21.24 32.09
N ASP A 132 -9.83 -21.11 32.39
CA ASP A 132 -10.79 -22.22 32.32
C ASP A 132 -11.59 -22.32 31.00
N SER A 133 -11.51 -21.32 30.11
CA SER A 133 -12.18 -21.34 28.79
C SER A 133 -11.31 -20.86 27.61
N VAL A 134 -10.01 -20.64 27.87
CA VAL A 134 -8.99 -20.06 26.97
C VAL A 134 -8.89 -20.75 25.62
N HIS A 135 -8.89 -22.08 25.56
CA HIS A 135 -8.28 -22.78 24.43
C HIS A 135 -9.09 -22.75 23.13
N LEU A 136 -10.43 -22.65 23.20
CA LEU A 136 -11.29 -22.61 22.01
C LEU A 136 -11.49 -21.19 21.48
N SER A 137 -11.67 -20.20 22.36
CA SER A 137 -11.83 -18.79 21.97
C SER A 137 -10.52 -18.14 21.51
N VAL A 138 -9.40 -18.41 22.21
CA VAL A 138 -8.08 -17.86 21.84
C VAL A 138 -7.53 -18.52 20.58
N ALA A 139 -7.77 -19.82 20.39
CA ALA A 139 -7.36 -20.49 19.15
C ALA A 139 -8.13 -19.97 17.94
N SER A 140 -9.43 -19.66 18.06
CA SER A 140 -10.16 -19.04 16.95
C SER A 140 -9.71 -17.61 16.68
N ALA A 141 -9.42 -16.80 17.72
CA ALA A 141 -8.90 -15.43 17.58
C ALA A 141 -7.54 -15.43 16.84
N ILE A 142 -6.57 -16.22 17.30
CA ILE A 142 -5.23 -16.32 16.65
C ILE A 142 -5.34 -16.80 15.19
N VAL A 143 -6.22 -17.77 14.90
CA VAL A 143 -6.38 -18.34 13.56
C VAL A 143 -7.15 -17.42 12.60
N VAL A 144 -7.89 -16.43 13.11
CA VAL A 144 -8.64 -15.49 12.27
C VAL A 144 -7.91 -14.15 12.16
N GLU A 145 -7.49 -13.57 13.27
CA GLU A 145 -6.90 -12.22 13.34
C GLU A 145 -5.50 -12.17 12.73
N ILE A 146 -4.63 -13.15 13.02
CA ILE A 146 -3.26 -13.15 12.46
C ILE A 146 -3.29 -13.33 10.94
N PRO A 147 -4.04 -14.30 10.36
CA PRO A 147 -4.13 -14.41 8.91
C PRO A 147 -4.76 -13.17 8.25
N LEU A 148 -5.73 -12.55 8.91
CA LEU A 148 -6.32 -11.30 8.43
C LEU A 148 -5.31 -10.15 8.44
N ALA A 149 -4.51 -10.02 9.50
CA ALA A 149 -3.44 -9.04 9.60
C ALA A 149 -2.40 -9.25 8.50
N ILE A 150 -1.92 -10.49 8.33
CA ILE A 150 -0.99 -10.88 7.27
C ILE A 150 -1.58 -10.55 5.89
N PHE A 151 -2.88 -10.82 5.69
CA PHE A 151 -3.56 -10.51 4.44
C PHE A 151 -3.61 -8.99 4.17
N LEU A 152 -3.97 -8.17 5.15
CA LEU A 152 -4.06 -6.71 4.99
C LEU A 152 -2.69 -6.05 4.77
N MET A 153 -1.67 -6.48 5.50
CA MET A 153 -0.29 -6.02 5.31
C MET A 153 0.28 -6.53 3.98
N GLY A 154 0.05 -7.79 3.64
CA GLY A 154 0.45 -8.37 2.36
C GLY A 154 -0.23 -7.70 1.16
N MET A 155 -1.47 -7.23 1.32
CA MET A 155 -2.17 -6.43 0.32
C MET A 155 -1.51 -5.07 0.11
N ALA A 156 -1.22 -4.33 1.18
CA ALA A 156 -0.51 -3.05 1.14
C ALA A 156 0.82 -3.20 0.37
N ILE A 157 1.65 -4.13 0.83
CA ILE A 157 2.96 -4.43 0.23
C ILE A 157 2.78 -4.84 -1.23
N GLY A 158 1.83 -5.74 -1.52
CA GLY A 158 1.57 -6.22 -2.86
C GLY A 158 1.08 -5.16 -3.84
N ILE A 159 0.37 -4.12 -3.36
CA ILE A 159 -0.03 -2.96 -4.19
C ILE A 159 1.20 -2.14 -4.55
N SER A 160 2.02 -1.77 -3.57
CA SER A 160 3.25 -1.00 -3.79
C SER A 160 4.17 -1.69 -4.81
N TRP A 161 4.37 -3.01 -4.69
CA TRP A 161 5.17 -3.78 -5.66
C TRP A 161 4.56 -3.91 -7.04
N ARG A 162 3.24 -3.87 -7.17
CA ARG A 162 2.58 -3.90 -8.49
C ARG A 162 2.78 -2.59 -9.22
N VAL A 163 2.68 -1.47 -8.49
CA VAL A 163 2.98 -0.14 -9.03
C VAL A 163 4.44 -0.07 -9.44
N ALA A 164 5.36 -0.47 -8.56
CA ALA A 164 6.79 -0.43 -8.85
C ALA A 164 7.18 -1.32 -10.04
N ARG A 165 6.64 -2.55 -10.15
CA ARG A 165 6.86 -3.41 -11.32
C ARG A 165 6.30 -2.84 -12.61
N LEU A 166 5.15 -2.17 -12.57
CA LEU A 166 4.57 -1.54 -13.74
C LEU A 166 5.46 -0.37 -14.20
N LEU A 167 5.97 0.43 -13.26
CA LEU A 167 6.91 1.50 -13.57
C LEU A 167 8.18 0.95 -14.20
N ASN A 168 8.84 -0.05 -13.59
CA ASN A 168 10.02 -0.68 -14.18
C ASN A 168 9.75 -1.25 -15.58
N ALA A 169 8.61 -1.94 -15.78
CA ALA A 169 8.25 -2.49 -17.08
C ALA A 169 7.99 -1.41 -18.16
N LEU A 170 7.57 -0.21 -17.76
CA LEU A 170 7.35 0.92 -18.67
C LEU A 170 8.63 1.72 -18.95
N THR A 171 9.51 1.85 -17.94
CA THR A 171 10.78 2.56 -18.06
C THR A 171 11.86 1.71 -18.74
N GLY A 172 11.68 0.38 -18.82
CA GLY A 172 12.68 -0.54 -19.38
C GLY A 172 13.81 -0.87 -18.41
N ASP A 173 13.80 -0.27 -17.22
CA ASP A 173 14.66 -0.67 -16.11
C ASP A 173 14.27 -2.10 -15.69
N GLY A 174 15.24 -3.03 -15.74
CA GLY A 174 15.04 -4.43 -15.37
C GLY A 174 14.48 -4.60 -13.95
N PRO A 175 14.17 -5.85 -13.51
CA PRO A 175 13.70 -6.09 -12.16
C PRO A 175 14.80 -5.72 -11.14
N THR A 176 14.77 -4.48 -10.65
CA THR A 176 15.62 -4.04 -9.56
C THR A 176 15.16 -4.78 -8.31
N GLY A 177 16.07 -5.52 -7.66
CA GLY A 177 15.77 -6.31 -6.47
C GLY A 177 15.07 -5.46 -5.38
N ARG A 178 14.29 -6.11 -4.51
CA ARG A 178 13.45 -5.45 -3.48
C ARG A 178 14.19 -4.43 -2.59
N TRP A 179 15.51 -4.57 -2.48
CA TRP A 179 16.38 -3.75 -1.64
C TRP A 179 17.20 -2.70 -2.41
N ARG A 180 17.11 -2.68 -3.74
CA ARG A 180 17.94 -1.85 -4.63
C ARG A 180 17.17 -0.75 -5.35
N MET A 181 15.90 -0.49 -5.02
CA MET A 181 15.18 0.66 -5.58
C MET A 181 15.71 1.93 -4.91
N PRO A 182 16.51 2.76 -5.61
CA PRO A 182 16.89 4.04 -5.06
C PRO A 182 15.65 4.92 -5.02
N ILE A 183 15.42 5.60 -3.90
CA ILE A 183 14.20 6.39 -3.72
C ILE A 183 14.12 7.57 -4.71
N ASN A 184 15.24 8.04 -5.28
CA ASN A 184 15.27 9.12 -6.28
C ASN A 184 16.63 9.21 -7.04
N ALA A 185 17.35 8.11 -7.29
CA ALA A 185 18.73 8.23 -7.82
C ALA A 185 18.82 9.01 -9.15
N GLN A 186 17.87 8.82 -10.05
CA GLN A 186 17.83 9.49 -11.36
C GLN A 186 17.58 11.00 -11.23
N VAL A 187 16.70 11.42 -10.30
CA VAL A 187 16.40 12.84 -10.05
C VAL A 187 17.56 13.54 -9.32
N MET A 188 18.27 12.80 -8.46
CA MET A 188 19.42 13.33 -7.73
C MET A 188 20.68 13.42 -8.60
N SER A 189 20.88 12.52 -9.57
CA SER A 189 22.04 12.58 -10.48
C SER A 189 21.91 13.68 -11.54
N GLU A 190 20.71 13.93 -12.07
CA GLU A 190 20.47 15.03 -13.05
C GLU A 190 20.68 16.45 -12.47
N GLY A 191 20.73 16.58 -11.14
CA GLY A 191 21.07 17.82 -10.46
C GLY A 191 22.58 18.10 -10.39
N ASP A 192 23.39 17.04 -10.36
CA ASP A 192 24.85 17.11 -10.19
C ASP A 192 25.56 17.35 -11.54
N ASP A 193 25.05 16.75 -12.63
CA ASP A 193 25.60 16.91 -13.97
C ASP A 193 25.41 18.32 -14.57
N ARG A 194 24.53 19.15 -13.98
CA ARG A 194 24.37 20.56 -14.36
C ARG A 194 25.47 21.49 -13.82
N HIS A 195 26.38 20.97 -13.00
CA HIS A 195 27.58 21.67 -12.52
C HIS A 195 28.87 21.04 -13.09
N GLY A 196 28.89 20.74 -14.39
CA GLY A 196 30.15 20.55 -15.10
C GLY A 196 31.03 21.81 -15.02
N PRO A 197 32.37 21.69 -14.89
CA PRO A 197 33.25 22.85 -14.73
C PRO A 197 33.07 23.78 -15.93
N ARG A 198 32.71 25.03 -15.65
CA ARG A 198 32.68 26.11 -16.64
C ARG A 198 34.01 26.07 -17.37
N GLN A 199 33.98 25.73 -18.66
CA GLN A 199 35.13 25.89 -19.53
C GLN A 199 35.57 27.35 -19.40
N GLY A 200 36.74 27.55 -18.80
CA GLY A 200 37.40 28.84 -18.79
C GLY A 200 37.63 29.22 -20.24
N VAL A 201 36.92 30.26 -20.68
CA VAL A 201 37.24 30.97 -21.91
C VAL A 201 38.61 31.58 -21.67
N ASP A 202 39.65 30.93 -22.19
CA ASP A 202 40.98 31.51 -22.30
C ASP A 202 40.95 32.55 -23.42
N ILE A 203 40.63 33.78 -23.03
CA ILE A 203 40.82 34.98 -23.84
C ILE A 203 42.29 35.37 -23.73
N THR A 204 43.13 34.74 -24.54
CA THR A 204 44.46 35.25 -24.86
C THR A 204 44.57 35.50 -26.37
N ASN A 205 44.16 36.70 -26.76
CA ASN A 205 44.59 37.32 -28.02
C ASN A 205 45.32 38.63 -27.69
N GLY A 206 46.53 38.79 -28.22
CA GLY A 206 47.13 40.10 -28.47
C GLY A 206 48.36 40.47 -27.64
N LYS A 207 49.53 39.92 -27.99
CA LYS A 207 50.69 40.65 -28.57
C LYS A 207 51.91 39.75 -28.71
#